data_AF-A3N3W0-F1
#
_entry.id   AF-A3N3W0-F1
#
_cell.length_a   1.000
_cell.length_b   1.000
_cell.length_c   1.000
_cell.angle_alpha   90.00
_cell.angle_beta   90.00
_cell.angle_gamma   90.00
#
_symmetry.space_group_name_H-M   'P 1'
#
loop_
_entity.id
_entity.type
_entity.pdbx_description
1 polymer ?
#
loop_
_entity_poly.entity_id
_entity_poly.type
_entity_poly.pdbx_seq_one_letter_code
_entity_poly.pdbx_strand_id
1 'polypeptide(L)'
;MSYTKLFYHIVFRTLQSVPAINEENEKELYQYIWAFCQQQKCTLHHINGMPDHLHLLVEIHPSMAVADFVKQLKNASHKWLEHHSDLFPDFYAWSKGYCALSYSEHEIGKIINYIKGQKEHHKTWSFVDEMKALLGNVNEYLEQDL
;
A
#
# COMPACT_ATOMS: atom_id res chain seq x y z
N MET A 1 13.02 -11.02 -26.65
CA MET A 1 13.07 -10.40 -25.31
C MET A 1 11.93 -9.42 -25.23
N SER A 2 11.17 -9.43 -24.13
CA SER A 2 10.07 -8.49 -23.90
C SER A 2 10.54 -7.39 -22.95
N TYR A 3 10.11 -6.16 -23.19
CA TYR A 3 10.32 -5.02 -22.31
C TYR A 3 8.98 -4.60 -21.73
N THR A 4 8.87 -4.50 -20.41
CA THR A 4 7.63 -4.17 -19.70
C THR A 4 7.90 -3.21 -18.56
N LYS A 5 6.98 -2.28 -18.35
CA LYS A 5 6.96 -1.32 -17.24
C LYS A 5 5.55 -1.30 -16.66
N LEU A 6 5.34 -2.00 -15.55
CA LEU A 6 4.01 -2.24 -14.97
C LEU A 6 3.92 -1.60 -13.58
N PHE A 7 3.61 -0.30 -13.55
CA PHE A 7 3.54 0.47 -12.30
C PHE A 7 2.14 0.43 -11.71
N TYR A 8 2.07 0.15 -10.40
CA TYR A 8 0.84 0.15 -9.63
C TYR A 8 1.00 1.02 -8.38
N HIS A 9 0.05 1.93 -8.16
CA HIS A 9 -0.23 2.48 -6.85
C HIS A 9 -1.19 1.53 -6.14
N ILE A 10 -0.75 0.93 -5.06
CA ILE A 10 -1.51 -0.02 -4.27
C ILE A 10 -1.82 0.62 -2.92
N VAL A 11 -3.09 0.54 -2.53
CA VAL A 11 -3.57 0.98 -1.22
C VAL A 11 -4.28 -0.18 -0.53
N PHE A 12 -3.93 -0.47 0.72
CA PHE A 12 -4.68 -1.40 1.56
C PHE A 12 -4.61 -0.97 3.03
N ARG A 13 -5.62 -1.38 3.80
CA ARG A 13 -5.83 -0.89 5.16
C ARG A 13 -5.68 -1.98 6.21
N THR A 14 -5.49 -1.56 7.44
CA THR A 14 -5.72 -2.40 8.62
C THR A 14 -7.19 -2.78 8.71
N LEU A 15 -7.48 -3.95 9.28
CA LEU A 15 -8.85 -4.40 9.47
C LEU A 15 -9.61 -3.36 10.32
N GLN A 16 -10.81 -3.00 9.88
CA GLN A 16 -11.67 -2.00 10.55
C GLN A 16 -11.02 -0.62 10.71
N SER A 17 -9.98 -0.29 9.94
CA SER A 17 -9.27 1.00 10.05
C SER A 17 -8.61 1.22 11.40
N VAL A 18 -8.24 0.16 12.11
CA VAL A 18 -7.53 0.29 13.40
C VAL A 18 -6.18 0.99 13.15
N PRO A 19 -5.85 2.07 13.88
CA PRO A 19 -4.63 2.83 13.68
C PRO A 19 -3.38 2.10 14.23
N ALA A 20 -3.08 0.93 13.66
CA ALA A 20 -2.07 -0.01 14.17
C ALA A 20 -0.64 0.24 13.65
N ILE A 21 -0.46 1.10 12.65
CA ILE A 21 0.85 1.43 12.07
C ILE A 21 1.35 2.72 12.74
N ASN A 22 2.04 2.58 13.85
CA ASN A 22 2.56 3.75 14.56
C ASN A 22 3.75 4.37 13.81
N GLU A 23 3.85 5.71 13.85
CA GLU A 23 4.91 6.45 13.15
C GLU A 23 6.32 6.18 13.71
N GLU A 24 6.41 5.73 14.95
CA GLU A 24 7.67 5.38 15.61
C GLU A 24 8.35 4.20 14.89
N ASN A 25 7.57 3.18 14.53
CA ASN A 25 8.08 1.92 13.99
C ASN A 25 7.74 1.68 12.51
N GLU A 26 6.92 2.53 11.86
CA GLU A 26 6.47 2.33 10.46
C GLU A 26 7.61 2.05 9.46
N LYS A 27 8.81 2.61 9.72
CA LYS A 27 9.97 2.43 8.85
C LYS A 27 10.49 0.99 8.84
N GLU A 28 10.35 0.26 9.95
CA GLU A 28 10.70 -1.16 10.02
C GLU A 28 9.79 -1.99 9.12
N LEU A 29 8.48 -1.70 9.16
CA LEU A 29 7.51 -2.30 8.25
C LEU A 29 7.81 -1.94 6.79
N TYR A 30 8.16 -0.69 6.50
CA TYR A 30 8.51 -0.26 5.14
C TYR A 30 9.76 -0.95 4.60
N GLN A 31 10.79 -1.13 5.44
CA GLN A 31 11.99 -1.86 5.08
C GLN A 31 11.71 -3.34 4.81
N TYR A 32 10.88 -3.97 5.64
CA TYR A 32 10.43 -5.35 5.38
C TYR A 32 9.71 -5.47 4.04
N ILE A 33 8.76 -4.57 3.75
CA ILE A 33 8.00 -4.57 2.49
C ILE A 33 8.93 -4.33 1.30
N TRP A 34 9.92 -3.44 1.43
CA TRP A 34 10.94 -3.24 0.41
C TRP A 34 11.71 -4.53 0.12
N ALA A 35 12.18 -5.24 1.15
CA ALA A 35 12.88 -6.51 1.00
C ALA A 35 11.99 -7.60 0.37
N PHE A 36 10.71 -7.66 0.74
CA PHE A 36 9.72 -8.54 0.12
C PHE A 36 9.59 -8.27 -1.38
N CYS A 37 9.45 -7.01 -1.81
CA CYS A 37 9.35 -6.64 -3.22
C CYS A 37 10.56 -7.15 -4.01
N GLN A 38 11.77 -6.94 -3.49
CA GLN A 38 13.01 -7.40 -4.12
C GLN A 38 13.04 -8.93 -4.28
N GLN A 39 12.59 -9.70 -3.28
CA GLN A 39 12.49 -11.16 -3.35
C GLN A 39 11.50 -11.62 -4.43
N GLN A 40 10.43 -10.87 -4.65
CA GLN A 40 9.44 -11.12 -5.70
C GLN A 40 9.85 -10.59 -7.08
N LYS A 41 11.10 -10.12 -7.25
CA LYS A 41 11.60 -9.49 -8.49
C LYS A 41 10.77 -8.26 -8.91
N CYS A 42 10.16 -7.59 -7.94
CA CYS A 42 9.41 -6.35 -8.11
C CYS A 42 10.22 -5.19 -7.55
N THR A 43 9.98 -3.97 -8.03
CA THR A 43 10.70 -2.77 -7.56
C THR A 43 9.75 -1.88 -6.78
N LEU A 44 10.02 -1.64 -5.50
CA LEU A 44 9.30 -0.64 -4.71
C LEU A 44 9.92 0.74 -4.93
N HIS A 45 9.20 1.63 -5.61
CA HIS A 45 9.64 3.01 -5.88
C HIS A 45 9.42 3.92 -4.68
N HIS A 46 8.27 3.80 -4.04
CA HIS A 46 7.96 4.56 -2.84
C HIS A 46 6.94 3.84 -1.97
N ILE A 47 7.04 4.06 -0.67
CA ILE A 47 6.06 3.62 0.31
C ILE A 47 5.90 4.71 1.37
N ASN A 48 4.66 4.93 1.76
CA ASN A 48 4.30 5.73 2.91
C ASN A 48 2.95 5.21 3.44
N GLY A 49 2.51 5.72 4.57
CA GLY A 49 1.29 5.26 5.20
C GLY A 49 0.74 6.25 6.19
N MET A 50 -0.50 5.98 6.57
CA MET A 50 -1.18 6.52 7.73
C MET A 50 -1.33 5.41 8.77
N PRO A 51 -1.71 5.73 10.01
CA PRO A 51 -1.84 4.72 11.05
C PRO A 51 -2.74 3.52 10.69
N ASP A 52 -3.71 3.70 9.79
CA ASP A 52 -4.67 2.67 9.40
C ASP A 52 -4.49 2.15 7.97
N HIS A 53 -3.55 2.67 7.15
CA HIS A 53 -3.40 2.20 5.76
C HIS A 53 -2.04 2.53 5.12
N LEU A 54 -1.70 1.79 4.06
CA LEU A 54 -0.43 1.93 3.33
C LEU A 54 -0.65 2.32 1.87
N HIS A 55 0.25 3.15 1.35
CA HIS A 55 0.37 3.53 -0.07
C HIS A 55 1.71 3.04 -0.61
N LEU A 56 1.67 2.21 -1.64
CA LEU A 56 2.86 1.68 -2.31
C LEU A 56 2.84 2.05 -3.78
N LEU A 57 3.96 2.53 -4.31
CA LEU A 57 4.19 2.57 -5.76
C LEU A 57 5.20 1.48 -6.13
N VAL A 58 4.73 0.46 -6.86
CA VAL A 58 5.51 -0.73 -7.17
C VAL A 58 5.50 -1.02 -8.67
N GLU A 59 6.66 -1.37 -9.22
CA GLU A 59 6.78 -2.01 -10.54
C GLU A 59 6.71 -3.53 -10.35
N ILE A 60 5.63 -4.15 -10.83
CA ILE A 60 5.40 -5.60 -10.66
C ILE A 60 5.96 -6.36 -11.86
N HIS A 61 6.63 -7.49 -11.57
CA HIS A 61 7.17 -8.36 -12.62
C HIS A 61 6.04 -8.90 -13.53
N PRO A 62 6.20 -8.91 -14.87
CA PRO A 62 5.12 -9.25 -15.81
C PRO A 62 4.56 -10.67 -15.70
N SER A 63 5.27 -11.57 -15.03
CA SER A 63 4.78 -12.93 -14.75
C SER A 63 3.91 -13.05 -13.51
N MET A 64 3.69 -11.95 -12.77
CA MET A 64 2.97 -11.92 -11.50
C MET A 64 1.70 -11.10 -11.66
N ALA A 65 0.55 -11.71 -11.38
CA ALA A 65 -0.71 -10.98 -11.33
C ALA A 65 -0.72 -10.04 -10.12
N VAL A 66 -1.27 -8.83 -10.28
CA VAL A 66 -1.35 -7.83 -9.19
C VAL A 66 -2.08 -8.39 -7.96
N ALA A 67 -3.13 -9.19 -8.17
CA ALA A 67 -3.87 -9.83 -7.08
C ALA A 67 -3.01 -10.82 -6.27
N ASP A 68 -2.16 -11.59 -6.95
CA ASP A 68 -1.26 -12.53 -6.30
C ASP A 68 -0.15 -11.80 -5.55
N PHE A 69 0.39 -10.71 -6.12
CA PHE A 69 1.36 -9.86 -5.44
C PHE A 69 0.79 -9.31 -4.13
N VAL A 70 -0.39 -8.67 -4.17
CA VAL A 70 -1.00 -8.08 -2.98
C VAL A 70 -1.35 -9.14 -1.93
N LYS A 71 -1.88 -10.29 -2.36
CA LYS A 71 -2.17 -11.41 -1.47
C LYS A 71 -0.91 -11.90 -0.76
N GLN A 72 0.18 -12.12 -1.49
CA GLN A 72 1.45 -12.56 -0.93
C GLN A 72 2.04 -11.51 0.01
N LEU A 73 2.03 -10.23 -0.38
CA LEU A 73 2.50 -9.12 0.42
C LEU A 73 1.77 -9.04 1.76
N LYS A 74 0.43 -9.01 1.73
CA LYS A 74 -0.40 -8.91 2.95
C LYS A 74 -0.17 -10.11 3.87
N ASN A 75 -0.06 -11.33 3.32
CA ASN A 75 0.21 -12.53 4.13
C ASN A 75 1.61 -12.50 4.75
N ALA A 76 2.62 -12.07 3.99
CA ALA A 76 4.00 -12.02 4.45
C ALA A 76 4.18 -10.93 5.52
N SER A 77 3.67 -9.73 5.27
CA SER A 77 3.72 -8.62 6.22
C SER A 77 2.88 -8.85 7.46
N HIS A 78 1.73 -9.53 7.35
CA HIS A 78 0.95 -9.93 8.52
C HIS A 78 1.75 -10.83 9.45
N LYS A 79 2.36 -11.90 8.92
CA LYS A 79 3.24 -12.77 9.73
C LYS A 79 4.39 -11.98 10.33
N TRP A 80 5.01 -11.08 9.58
CA TRP A 80 6.09 -10.26 10.12
C TRP A 80 5.61 -9.37 11.27
N LEU A 81 4.45 -8.72 11.14
CA LEU A 81 3.84 -7.90 12.19
C LEU A 81 3.47 -8.73 13.43
N GLU A 82 2.95 -9.95 13.27
CA GLU A 82 2.70 -10.86 14.39
C GLU A 82 3.97 -11.18 15.18
N HIS A 83 5.12 -11.33 14.52
CA HIS A 83 6.41 -11.55 15.19
C HIS A 83 7.02 -10.29 15.81
N HIS A 84 6.47 -9.11 15.52
CA HIS A 84 6.90 -7.81 16.04
C HIS A 84 5.75 -7.12 16.78
N SER A 85 4.93 -7.89 17.50
CA SER A 85 3.79 -7.38 18.26
C SER A 85 4.19 -6.42 19.38
N ASP A 86 5.45 -6.46 19.81
CA ASP A 86 6.04 -5.47 20.73
C ASP A 86 6.14 -4.08 20.08
N LEU A 87 6.41 -4.02 18.77
CA LEU A 87 6.47 -2.77 18.01
C LEU A 87 5.10 -2.35 17.46
N PHE A 88 4.20 -3.30 17.20
CA PHE A 88 2.88 -3.07 16.61
C PHE A 88 1.75 -3.77 17.42
N PRO A 89 1.53 -3.40 18.68
CA PRO A 89 0.63 -4.12 19.59
C PRO A 89 -0.84 -4.05 19.16
N ASP A 90 -1.23 -3.00 18.44
CA ASP A 90 -2.60 -2.78 17.98
C ASP A 90 -2.90 -3.48 16.64
N PHE A 91 -1.90 -4.08 16.00
CA PHE A 91 -2.10 -4.75 14.72
C PHE A 91 -2.75 -6.12 14.91
N TYR A 92 -3.97 -6.27 14.40
CA TYR A 92 -4.68 -7.55 14.40
C TYR A 92 -4.68 -8.22 13.01
N ALA A 93 -5.06 -7.49 11.97
CA ALA A 93 -5.12 -8.02 10.61
C ALA A 93 -5.13 -6.89 9.58
N TRP A 94 -4.87 -7.23 8.32
CA TRP A 94 -5.20 -6.39 7.18
C TRP A 94 -6.68 -6.55 6.81
N SER A 95 -7.28 -5.54 6.17
CA SER A 95 -8.60 -5.66 5.54
C SER A 95 -8.57 -6.73 4.43
N LYS A 96 -9.71 -7.14 3.88
CA LYS A 96 -9.73 -8.14 2.80
C LYS A 96 -9.31 -7.53 1.46
N GLY A 97 -9.88 -6.38 1.11
CA GLY A 97 -9.68 -5.71 -0.17
C GLY A 97 -8.38 -4.93 -0.27
N TYR A 98 -8.20 -4.34 -1.43
CA TYR A 98 -7.11 -3.42 -1.78
C TYR A 98 -7.52 -2.62 -3.02
N CYS A 99 -6.94 -1.44 -3.17
CA CYS A 99 -7.02 -0.64 -4.38
C CYS A 99 -5.72 -0.84 -5.16
N ALA A 100 -5.80 -0.96 -6.48
CA ALA A 100 -4.64 -0.98 -7.36
C ALA A 100 -4.93 -0.13 -8.61
N LEU A 101 -4.13 0.93 -8.80
CA LEU A 101 -4.23 1.86 -9.91
C LEU A 101 -2.97 1.78 -10.76
N SER A 102 -3.12 1.60 -12.06
CA SER A 102 -1.98 1.54 -12.99
C SER A 102 -1.58 2.93 -13.48
N TYR A 103 -0.28 3.16 -13.65
CA TYR A 103 0.27 4.41 -14.15
C TYR A 103 1.29 4.20 -15.27
N SER A 104 1.41 5.20 -16.14
CA SER A 104 2.50 5.26 -17.12
C SER A 104 3.81 5.74 -16.48
N GLU A 105 4.94 5.46 -17.15
CA GLU A 105 6.27 5.87 -16.67
C GLU A 105 6.39 7.39 -16.45
N HIS A 106 5.72 8.18 -17.29
CA HIS A 106 5.71 9.64 -17.19
C HIS A 106 4.99 10.16 -15.94
N GLU A 107 4.13 9.36 -15.32
CA GLU A 107 3.35 9.75 -14.15
C GLU A 107 4.04 9.39 -12.82
N ILE A 108 5.05 8.49 -12.84
CA ILE A 108 5.73 7.98 -11.64
C ILE A 108 6.20 9.11 -10.74
N GLY A 109 6.87 10.13 -11.29
CA GLY A 109 7.39 11.24 -10.49
C GLY A 109 6.29 11.98 -9.72
N LYS A 110 5.11 12.15 -10.33
CA LYS A 110 3.94 12.74 -9.68
C LYS A 110 3.42 11.82 -8.57
N ILE A 111 3.33 10.51 -8.81
CA ILE A 111 2.82 9.54 -7.83
C ILE A 111 3.79 9.36 -6.66
N ILE A 112 5.11 9.38 -6.88
CA ILE A 112 6.11 9.39 -5.80
C ILE A 112 5.89 10.59 -4.89
N ASN A 113 5.76 11.79 -5.47
CA ASN A 113 5.54 13.01 -4.69
C ASN A 113 4.21 12.97 -3.92
N TYR A 114 3.17 12.42 -4.53
CA TYR A 114 1.89 12.19 -3.87
C TYR A 114 2.02 11.28 -2.65
N ILE A 115 2.61 10.09 -2.81
CA ILE A 115 2.81 9.13 -1.71
C ILE A 115 3.71 9.72 -0.62
N LYS A 116 4.74 10.47 -0.99
CA LYS A 116 5.63 11.15 -0.03
C LYS A 116 4.87 12.16 0.85
N GLY A 117 3.85 12.81 0.30
CA GLY A 117 3.05 13.83 0.96
C GLY A 117 1.86 13.30 1.79
N GLN A 118 1.65 11.99 1.87
CA GLN A 118 0.44 11.39 2.46
C GLN A 118 0.12 11.87 3.89
N LYS A 119 1.13 11.91 4.76
CA LYS A 119 0.96 12.42 6.14
C LYS A 119 0.50 13.87 6.19
N GLU A 120 0.99 14.72 5.30
CA GLU A 120 0.55 16.12 5.22
C GLU A 120 -0.85 16.23 4.61
N HIS A 121 -1.13 15.46 3.56
CA HIS A 121 -2.42 15.40 2.89
C HIS A 121 -3.55 15.05 3.88
N HIS A 122 -3.34 14.02 4.71
CA HIS A 122 -4.34 13.55 5.68
C HIS A 122 -4.50 14.42 6.93
N LYS A 123 -3.80 15.55 7.04
CA LYS A 123 -4.19 16.59 8.01
C LYS A 123 -5.51 17.27 7.63
N THR A 124 -5.88 17.22 6.35
CA THR A 124 -7.07 17.93 5.83
C THR A 124 -8.00 17.04 5.00
N TRP A 125 -7.54 15.88 4.55
CA TRP A 125 -8.33 14.92 3.76
C TRP A 125 -8.58 13.63 4.53
N SER A 126 -9.82 13.14 4.51
CA SER A 126 -10.11 11.80 5.01
C SER A 126 -9.71 10.73 3.99
N PHE A 127 -9.48 9.50 4.45
CA PHE A 127 -9.28 8.36 3.56
C PHE A 127 -10.42 8.21 2.54
N VAL A 128 -11.66 8.42 2.97
CA VAL A 128 -12.85 8.30 2.09
C VAL A 128 -12.82 9.34 0.98
N ASP A 129 -12.47 10.59 1.29
CA ASP A 129 -12.38 11.66 0.29
C ASP A 129 -11.23 11.41 -0.68
N GLU A 130 -10.10 10.92 -0.17
CA GLU A 130 -8.95 10.54 -0.99
C GLU A 130 -9.32 9.42 -1.98
N MET A 131 -9.96 8.34 -1.50
CA MET A 131 -10.35 7.23 -2.37
C MET A 131 -11.36 7.67 -3.45
N LYS A 132 -12.31 8.56 -3.10
CA LYS A 132 -13.22 9.16 -4.10
C LYS A 132 -12.46 9.97 -5.15
N ALA A 133 -11.44 10.71 -4.76
CA ALA A 133 -10.62 11.49 -5.68
C ALA A 133 -9.75 10.59 -6.60
N LEU A 134 -9.18 9.52 -6.04
CA LEU A 134 -8.32 8.59 -6.78
C LEU A 134 -9.07 7.74 -7.80
N LEU A 135 -10.30 7.32 -7.46
CA LEU A 135 -11.08 6.40 -8.29
C LEU A 135 -11.95 7.09 -9.33
N GLY A 136 -12.08 8.41 -9.27
CA GLY A 136 -13.15 9.13 -9.96
C GLY A 136 -14.52 8.81 -9.33
N ASN A 137 -15.62 9.36 -9.86
CA ASN A 137 -16.98 9.15 -9.34
C ASN A 137 -17.46 7.68 -9.45
N VAL A 138 -16.81 6.76 -8.73
CA VAL A 138 -17.22 5.38 -8.57
C VAL A 138 -18.16 5.35 -7.36
N ASN A 139 -19.45 5.39 -7.67
CA ASN A 139 -20.49 5.10 -6.68
C ASN A 139 -20.46 3.60 -6.39
N GLU A 140 -20.52 3.28 -5.10
CA GLU A 140 -20.76 1.96 -4.51
C GLU A 140 -19.49 1.08 -4.33
N TYR A 141 -19.42 0.43 -3.16
CA TYR A 141 -18.48 -0.63 -2.72
C TYR A 141 -17.17 -0.26 -1.99
N LEU A 142 -16.79 1.02 -1.85
CA LEU A 142 -15.50 1.34 -1.23
C LEU A 142 -15.44 1.19 0.29
N GLU A 143 -16.56 1.38 1.00
CA GLU A 143 -16.53 1.48 2.46
C GLU A 143 -16.52 0.13 3.20
N GLN A 144 -16.88 -0.97 2.54
CA GLN A 144 -17.07 -2.26 3.22
C GLN A 144 -15.90 -3.24 3.06
N ASP A 145 -15.12 -3.14 1.99
CA ASP A 145 -14.09 -4.14 1.67
C ASP A 145 -12.66 -3.58 1.58
N LEU A 146 -12.44 -2.26 1.46
CA LEU A 146 -11.11 -1.62 1.47
C LEU A 146 -10.59 -1.32 2.87
#